data_AF-A0A392T4W4-F1
#
_entry.id   AF-A0A392T4W4-F1
#
_cell.length_a   1.000
_cell.length_b   1.000
_cell.length_c   1.000
_cell.angle_alpha   90.00
_cell.angle_beta   90.00
_cell.angle_gamma   90.00
#
_symmetry.space_group_name_H-M   'P 1'
#
loop_
_entity.id
_entity.type
_entity.pdbx_description
1 polymer ?
#
loop_
_entity_poly.entity_id
_entity_poly.type
_entity_poly.pdbx_seq_one_letter_code
_entity_poly.pdbx_strand_id
1 'polypeptide(L)' 'ANPVFHERTKHIEMDCHVVRDKVQSGLIHLLPVPTKEQVADILTKSLHPGPFDTLQSKLGMIDIYSSLRGDDKTQGKKE' A
#
# COMPACT_ATOMS: atom_id res chain seq x y z
N ALA A 1 36.36 -6.87 -8.18
CA ALA A 1 34.94 -7.09 -7.85
C ALA A 1 34.42 -5.85 -7.12
N ASN A 2 33.23 -5.36 -7.45
CA ASN A 2 32.68 -4.14 -6.83
C ASN A 2 32.02 -4.50 -5.47
N PRO A 3 32.60 -4.09 -4.34
CA PRO A 3 32.13 -4.50 -3.00
C PRO A 3 30.71 -4.01 -2.70
N VAL A 4 30.34 -2.84 -3.23
CA VAL A 4 29.05 -2.18 -2.97
C VAL A 4 27.89 -2.95 -3.61
N PHE A 5 28.09 -3.53 -4.80
CA PHE A 5 27.07 -4.37 -5.41
C PHE A 5 26.94 -5.72 -4.70
N HIS A 6 28.05 -6.27 -4.21
CA HIS A 6 28.05 -7.54 -3.51
C HIS A 6 27.27 -7.47 -2.18
N GLU A 7 27.42 -6.39 -1.44
CA GLU A 7 26.70 -6.19 -0.18
C GLU A 7 25.18 -6.05 -0.40
N ARG A 8 24.75 -5.24 -1.39
CA ARG A 8 23.33 -5.10 -1.75
C ARG A 8 22.69 -6.42 -2.21
N THR A 9 23.38 -7.18 -3.06
CA THR A 9 22.90 -8.50 -3.51
C THR A 9 22.78 -9.46 -2.33
N LYS A 10 23.76 -9.47 -1.43
CA LYS A 10 23.73 -10.30 -0.22
C LYS A 10 22.53 -10.00 0.69
N HIS A 11 22.15 -8.73 0.85
CA HIS A 11 20.97 -8.37 1.66
C HIS A 11 19.67 -8.91 1.06
N ILE A 12 19.48 -8.76 -0.26
CA ILE A 12 18.29 -9.29 -0.94
C ILE A 12 18.22 -10.81 -0.80
N GLU A 13 19.34 -11.51 -1.03
CA GLU A 13 19.42 -12.95 -0.88
C GLU A 13 19.09 -13.41 0.54
N MET A 14 19.65 -12.75 1.55
CA MET A 14 19.40 -13.07 2.96
C MET A 14 17.93 -12.89 3.32
N ASP A 15 17.34 -11.75 2.96
CA ASP A 15 15.93 -11.45 3.27
C ASP A 15 14.98 -12.45 2.60
N CYS A 16 15.25 -12.79 1.32
CA CYS A 16 14.49 -13.80 0.61
C CYS A 16 14.57 -15.19 1.27
N HIS A 17 15.76 -15.60 1.74
CA HIS A 17 15.95 -16.87 2.42
C HIS A 17 15.18 -16.91 3.75
N VAL A 18 15.31 -15.87 4.58
CA VAL A 18 14.61 -15.79 5.87
C VAL A 18 13.10 -15.88 5.67
N VAL A 19 12.53 -15.10 4.76
CA VAL A 19 11.09 -15.12 4.49
C VAL A 19 10.64 -16.50 4.00
N ARG A 20 11.40 -17.13 3.10
CA ARG A 20 11.11 -18.48 2.58
C ARG A 20 11.10 -19.53 3.69
N ASP A 21 12.09 -19.51 4.57
CA ASP A 21 12.19 -20.46 5.68
C ASP A 21 11.03 -20.28 6.65
N LYS A 22 10.63 -19.03 6.93
CA LYS A 22 9.45 -18.76 7.78
C LYS A 22 8.16 -19.24 7.15
N VAL A 23 8.01 -19.11 5.82
CA VAL A 23 6.85 -19.65 5.10
C VAL A 23 6.85 -21.19 5.14
N GLN A 24 7.98 -21.84 4.88
CA GLN A 24 8.10 -23.31 4.93
C GLN A 24 7.87 -23.88 6.34
N SER A 25 8.29 -23.16 7.38
CA SER A 25 8.03 -23.53 8.77
C SER A 25 6.56 -23.37 9.19
N GLY A 26 5.70 -22.81 8.34
CA GLY A 26 4.30 -22.53 8.64
C GLY A 26 4.08 -21.33 9.56
N LEU A 27 5.13 -20.56 9.91
CA LEU A 27 4.99 -19.34 10.70
C LEU A 27 4.26 -18.24 9.91
N ILE A 28 4.52 -18.15 8.59
CA ILE A 28 3.91 -17.17 7.69
C ILE A 28 3.05 -17.91 6.67
N HIS A 29 1.79 -17.51 6.55
CA HIS A 29 0.88 -17.99 5.51
C HIS A 29 0.65 -16.88 4.48
N LEU A 30 0.97 -17.14 3.22
CA LEU A 30 0.77 -16.19 2.13
C LEU A 30 -0.63 -16.38 1.55
N LEU A 31 -1.44 -15.33 1.62
CA LEU A 31 -2.77 -15.30 0.99
C LEU A 31 -2.72 -14.40 -0.25
N PRO A 32 -3.24 -14.85 -1.40
CA PRO A 32 -3.28 -14.02 -2.59
C PRO A 32 -4.24 -12.85 -2.39
N VAL A 33 -3.77 -11.64 -2.65
CA VAL A 33 -4.58 -10.41 -2.63
C VAL A 33 -4.64 -9.86 -4.06
N PRO A 34 -5.84 -9.60 -4.61
CA PRO A 34 -5.96 -8.95 -5.92
C PRO A 34 -5.30 -7.57 -5.90
N THR A 35 -4.65 -7.17 -7.00
CA THR A 35 -3.98 -5.86 -7.10
C THR A 35 -4.91 -4.68 -6.79
N LYS A 36 -6.19 -4.78 -7.18
CA LYS A 36 -7.21 -3.75 -6.88
C LYS A 36 -7.49 -3.59 -5.38
N GLU A 37 -7.07 -4.54 -4.57
CA GLU A 37 -7.30 -4.59 -3.13
C GLU A 37 -6.00 -4.45 -2.32
N GLN A 38 -4.85 -4.39 -2.99
CA GLN A 38 -3.54 -4.31 -2.36
C GLN A 38 -3.20 -2.87 -1.96
N VAL A 39 -3.75 -2.42 -0.83
CA VAL A 39 -3.60 -1.04 -0.33
C VAL A 39 -2.14 -0.60 -0.15
N ALA A 40 -1.23 -1.54 0.13
CA ALA A 40 0.20 -1.27 0.25
C ALA A 40 0.85 -0.70 -1.03
N ASP A 41 0.21 -0.88 -2.20
CA ASP A 41 0.71 -0.38 -3.47
C ASP A 41 0.79 1.16 -3.50
N ILE A 42 -0.02 1.87 -2.72
CA ILE A 42 0.06 3.33 -2.57
C ILE A 42 1.45 3.78 -2.08
N LEU A 43 2.06 3.01 -1.18
CA LEU A 43 3.30 3.39 -0.51
C LEU A 43 4.55 2.89 -1.26
N THR A 44 4.38 1.97 -2.19
CA THR A 44 5.49 1.23 -2.81
C THR A 44 5.57 1.44 -4.31
N LYS A 45 4.54 2.00 -4.95
CA LYS A 45 4.46 2.16 -6.40
C LYS A 45 3.91 3.53 -6.78
N SER A 46 4.33 4.02 -7.94
CA SER A 46 3.68 5.14 -8.61
C SER A 46 2.43 4.63 -9.35
N LEU A 47 1.24 4.97 -8.85
CA LEU A 47 -0.03 4.51 -9.41
C LEU A 47 -0.70 5.58 -10.29
N HIS A 48 -1.45 5.14 -11.30
CA HIS A 48 -2.34 6.02 -12.07
C HIS A 48 -3.49 6.50 -11.17
N PRO A 49 -4.09 7.70 -11.40
CA PRO A 49 -5.14 8.26 -10.55
C PRO A 49 -6.30 7.29 -10.23
N GLY A 50 -6.85 6.58 -11.22
CA GLY A 50 -7.97 5.65 -10.97
C GLY A 50 -7.71 4.56 -9.91
N PRO A 51 -6.65 3.74 -10.06
CA PRO A 51 -6.24 2.79 -9.03
C PRO A 51 -5.87 3.46 -7.70
N PHE A 52 -5.23 4.63 -7.75
CA PHE A 52 -4.83 5.39 -6.56
C PHE A 52 -6.06 5.81 -5.74
N ASP A 53 -7.06 6.43 -6.35
CA ASP A 53 -8.29 6.90 -5.69
C ASP A 53 -9.06 5.74 -5.06
N THR A 54 -9.12 4.60 -5.77
CA THR A 54 -9.78 3.38 -5.28
C THR A 54 -9.08 2.86 -4.02
N LEU A 55 -7.75 2.73 -4.04
CA LEU A 55 -7.00 2.26 -2.88
C LEU A 55 -6.99 3.30 -1.74
N GLN A 56 -6.97 4.59 -2.06
CA GLN A 56 -6.95 5.69 -1.09
C GLN A 56 -8.25 5.70 -0.28
N SER A 57 -9.39 5.54 -0.94
CA SER A 57 -10.69 5.43 -0.26
C SER A 57 -10.73 4.22 0.69
N LYS A 58 -10.09 3.10 0.33
CA LYS A 58 -9.98 1.89 1.16
C LYS A 58 -9.02 2.06 2.34
N LEU A 59 -8.05 2.95 2.25
CA LEU A 59 -7.08 3.24 3.32
C LEU A 59 -7.71 4.01 4.49
N GLY A 60 -8.87 4.65 4.29
CA GLY A 60 -9.59 5.36 5.36
C GLY A 60 -8.90 6.64 5.81
N MET A 61 -8.28 7.37 4.88
CA MET A 61 -7.60 8.62 5.18
C MET A 61 -8.59 9.69 5.68
N ILE A 62 -8.20 10.41 6.72
CA ILE A 62 -8.97 11.53 7.28
C ILE A 62 -8.32 12.82 6.80
N ASP A 63 -9.12 13.72 6.25
CA ASP A 63 -8.67 15.07 5.90
C ASP A 63 -8.54 15.91 7.19
N ILE A 64 -7.31 16.19 7.59
CA ILE A 64 -6.99 17.02 8.77
C ILE A 64 -7.32 18.50 8.57
N TYR A 65 -7.58 18.92 7.33
CA TYR A 65 -8.03 20.27 6.99
C TYR A 65 -9.54 20.35 6.80
N SER A 66 -10.26 19.22 6.90
CA SER A 66 -11.71 19.25 6.89
C SER A 66 -12.19 20.07 8.08
N SER A 67 -12.90 21.15 7.77
CA SER A 67 -13.51 22.00 8.78
C SER A 67 -14.44 21.13 9.63
N LEU A 68 -14.15 20.98 10.93
CA LEU A 68 -15.00 20.24 11.88
C LEU A 68 -16.40 20.88 12.07
N ARG A 69 -16.65 22.02 11.42
CA ARG A 69 -17.93 22.69 11.35
C ARG A 69 -18.75 22.01 10.26
N GLY A 70 -19.61 21.06 10.66
CA GLY A 70 -20.36 20.19 9.76
C GLY A 70 -20.98 20.91 8.56
N ASP A 71 -20.78 20.32 7.38
CA ASP A 71 -21.37 20.79 6.14
C ASP A 71 -22.88 20.49 6.13
N ASP A 72 -23.70 21.54 6.23
CA ASP A 72 -25.14 21.43 5.94
C ASP A 72 -25.31 21.41 4.42
N LYS A 73 -25.65 20.25 3.85
CA LYS A 73 -25.92 20.11 2.41
C LYS A 73 -27.24 20.83 2.07
N THR A 74 -27.16 22.13 1.81
CA THR A 74 -28.28 22.86 1.23
C THR A 74 -28.44 22.44 -0.24
N GLN A 75 -29.44 21.60 -0.52
CA GLN A 75 -29.84 21.24 -1.88
C GLN A 75 -30.42 22.47 -2.58
N GLY A 76 -29.66 23.09 -3.47
CA GLY A 76 -30.18 24.07 -4.42
C GLY A 76 -30.95 23.38 -5.54
N LYS A 77 -32.28 23.31 -5.41
CA LYS A 77 -33.21 23.17 -6.55
C LYS A 77 -32.95 24.36 -7.50
N LYS A 78 -32.53 24.10 -8.73
CA LYS A 78 -32.61 25.07 -9.83
C LYS A 78 -33.96 24.89 -10.53
N GLU A 79 -34.81 25.91 -10.45
CA GLU A 79 -35.74 26.27 -11.52
C GLU A 79 -34.97 26.83 -12.72
#